data_AF-A0A7Y2DKM8-F1
#
_entry.id   AF-A0A7Y2DKM8-F1
#
_cell.length_a   1.000
_cell.length_b   1.000
_cell.length_c   1.000
_cell.angle_alpha   90.00
_cell.angle_beta   90.00
_cell.angle_gamma   90.00
#
_symmetry.space_group_name_H-M   'P 1'
#
loop_
_entity.id
_entity.type
_entity.pdbx_description
1 polymer ?
#
loop_
_entity_poly.entity_id
_entity_poly.type
_entity_poly.pdbx_seq_one_letter_code
_entity_poly.pdbx_strand_id
1 'polypeptide(L)'
;MQLPLLTILLIACFAGIAVLAVAEVSIIRVRRSAVVSATASDPRRASQLLALLDDLPIVLNSILFFVLLLQITSATVGAYVASELFGGVAIPIASFGLTLILFVYAEAIPKTLAVRDPHKMALRVTPFVQILSAVTRPIVASLLRLADLQSPGEGATLGVFTQEEIISAAHEAAEVGQIDRDDAELVARSFEFNDREVDEVMVPRRSIVHIEADAPIEQALATAIAAGHRRLPVIDGDIDQIVGAVRLRDLAAPDPGHGVRDLTTPVLTCSPSTALSDLLGRMQTSGTFFAIVRSDTGQTAGLVTIEDVVAELVGEITVDEPPGAGPGT
;
A
#
# COMPACT_ATOMS: atom_id res chain seq x y z
N MET A 1 -51.05 -4.17 -35.71
CA MET A 1 -49.72 -4.73 -36.02
C MET A 1 -48.57 -4.16 -35.16
N GLN A 2 -48.76 -3.02 -34.47
CA GLN A 2 -47.70 -2.35 -33.71
C GLN A 2 -47.49 -2.88 -32.27
N LEU A 3 -48.55 -3.35 -31.59
CA LEU A 3 -48.46 -3.90 -30.23
C LEU A 3 -47.44 -5.04 -30.04
N PRO A 4 -47.39 -6.11 -30.88
CA PRO A 4 -46.42 -7.19 -30.66
C PRO A 4 -44.96 -6.70 -30.82
N LEU A 5 -44.71 -5.73 -31.71
CA LEU A 5 -43.39 -5.13 -31.88
C LEU A 5 -42.96 -4.34 -30.64
N LEU A 6 -43.89 -3.58 -30.04
CA LEU A 6 -43.64 -2.82 -28.81
C LEU A 6 -43.39 -3.74 -27.62
N THR A 7 -44.10 -4.87 -27.53
CA THR A 7 -43.83 -5.88 -26.50
C THR A 7 -42.45 -6.51 -26.67
N ILE A 8 -42.05 -6.85 -27.89
CA ILE A 8 -40.70 -7.36 -28.18
C ILE A 8 -39.63 -6.32 -27.79
N LEU A 9 -39.86 -5.05 -28.11
CA LEU A 9 -38.97 -3.96 -27.74
C LEU A 9 -38.83 -3.80 -26.21
N LEU A 10 -39.93 -3.90 -25.46
CA LEU A 10 -39.91 -3.87 -23.99
C LEU A 10 -39.10 -5.03 -23.41
N ILE A 11 -39.29 -6.24 -23.93
CA ILE A 11 -38.53 -7.42 -23.49
C ILE A 11 -37.04 -7.24 -23.80
N ALA A 12 -36.70 -6.72 -24.98
CA ALA A 12 -35.32 -6.43 -25.36
C ALA A 12 -34.68 -5.38 -24.44
N CYS A 13 -35.41 -4.30 -24.13
CA CYS A 13 -34.93 -3.27 -23.20
C CYS A 13 -34.72 -3.83 -21.80
N PHE A 14 -35.65 -4.65 -21.30
CA PHE A 14 -35.56 -5.30 -20.01
C PHE A 14 -34.33 -6.23 -19.91
N ALA A 15 -34.09 -7.06 -20.93
CA ALA A 15 -32.91 -7.92 -20.99
C ALA A 15 -31.61 -7.10 -21.05
N GLY A 16 -31.60 -6.00 -21.82
CA GLY A 16 -30.47 -5.08 -21.89
C GLY A 16 -30.15 -4.44 -20.54
N ILE A 17 -31.16 -3.95 -19.82
CA ILE A 17 -31.00 -3.35 -18.48
C ILE A 17 -30.41 -4.40 -17.51
N ALA A 18 -30.93 -5.64 -17.52
CA ALA A 18 -30.42 -6.71 -16.67
C ALA A 18 -28.93 -7.03 -16.94
N VAL A 19 -28.52 -7.10 -18.20
CA VAL A 19 -27.12 -7.35 -18.57
C VAL A 19 -26.22 -6.19 -18.15
N LEU A 20 -26.67 -4.94 -18.36
CA LEU A 20 -25.92 -3.74 -17.95
C LEU A 20 -25.80 -3.65 -16.42
N ALA A 21 -26.84 -4.00 -15.69
CA ALA A 21 -26.84 -4.05 -14.22
C ALA A 21 -25.83 -5.09 -13.68
N VAL A 22 -25.73 -6.25 -14.34
CA VAL A 22 -24.67 -7.23 -14.02
C VAL A 22 -23.29 -6.66 -14.35
N ALA A 23 -23.14 -6.01 -15.50
CA ALA A 23 -21.87 -5.43 -15.92
C ALA A 23 -21.36 -4.36 -14.96
N GLU A 24 -22.21 -3.43 -14.56
CA GLU A 24 -21.92 -2.37 -13.60
C GLU A 24 -21.32 -2.95 -12.32
N VAL A 25 -22.06 -3.85 -11.65
CA VAL A 25 -21.65 -4.39 -10.34
C VAL A 25 -20.42 -5.30 -10.46
N SER A 26 -20.33 -6.09 -11.53
CA SER A 26 -19.20 -7.01 -11.72
C SER A 26 -17.90 -6.27 -11.96
N ILE A 27 -17.92 -5.20 -12.77
CA ILE A 27 -16.74 -4.39 -13.08
C ILE A 27 -16.31 -3.56 -11.87
N ILE A 28 -17.25 -3.01 -11.09
CA ILE A 28 -16.91 -2.26 -9.86
C ILE A 28 -16.26 -3.17 -8.81
N ARG A 29 -16.75 -4.42 -8.66
CA ARG A 29 -16.31 -5.31 -7.57
C ARG A 29 -15.14 -6.22 -7.94
N VAL A 30 -14.77 -6.33 -9.21
CA VAL A 30 -13.67 -7.23 -9.60
C VAL A 30 -12.33 -6.67 -9.15
N ARG A 31 -11.51 -7.50 -8.51
CA ARG A 31 -10.14 -7.13 -8.10
C ARG A 31 -9.19 -7.29 -9.29
N ARG A 32 -8.35 -6.28 -9.54
CA ARG A 32 -7.35 -6.30 -10.64
C ARG A 32 -6.44 -7.53 -10.56
N SER A 33 -5.99 -7.92 -9.37
CA SER A 33 -5.16 -9.11 -9.15
C SER A 33 -5.81 -10.42 -9.60
N ALA A 34 -7.12 -10.59 -9.39
CA ALA A 34 -7.86 -11.75 -9.85
C ALA A 34 -7.98 -11.80 -11.38
N VAL A 35 -8.08 -10.64 -12.05
CA VAL A 35 -8.10 -10.57 -13.52
C VAL A 35 -6.73 -10.92 -14.10
N VAL A 36 -5.65 -10.45 -13.45
CA VAL A 36 -4.28 -10.80 -13.86
C VAL A 36 -4.04 -12.30 -13.76
N SER A 37 -4.49 -12.97 -12.68
CA SER A 37 -4.36 -14.43 -12.58
C SER A 37 -5.20 -15.17 -13.63
N ALA A 38 -6.32 -14.61 -14.06
CA ALA A 38 -7.15 -15.18 -15.13
C ALA A 38 -6.50 -15.16 -16.52
N THR A 39 -5.45 -14.36 -16.75
CA THR A 39 -4.71 -14.31 -18.03
C THR A 39 -4.13 -15.67 -18.44
N ALA A 40 -3.83 -16.54 -17.46
CA ALA A 40 -3.37 -17.90 -17.70
C ALA A 40 -4.44 -18.80 -18.35
N SER A 41 -5.73 -18.49 -18.11
CA SER A 41 -6.87 -19.31 -18.56
C SER A 41 -7.65 -18.69 -19.73
N ASP A 42 -7.85 -17.37 -19.74
CA ASP A 42 -8.53 -16.63 -20.80
C ASP A 42 -7.79 -15.30 -21.07
N PRO A 43 -6.64 -15.36 -21.77
CA PRO A 43 -5.77 -14.19 -21.95
C PRO A 43 -6.44 -13.05 -22.70
N ARG A 44 -7.36 -13.37 -23.63
CA ARG A 44 -8.06 -12.37 -24.44
C ARG A 44 -9.06 -11.59 -23.59
N ARG A 45 -9.94 -12.27 -22.85
CA ARG A 45 -10.93 -11.55 -22.03
C ARG A 45 -10.30 -10.86 -20.82
N ALA A 46 -9.26 -11.46 -20.22
CA ALA A 46 -8.56 -10.84 -19.11
C ALA A 46 -7.86 -9.53 -19.53
N SER A 47 -7.15 -9.51 -20.67
CA SER A 47 -6.52 -8.28 -21.19
C SER A 47 -7.56 -7.22 -21.56
N GLN A 48 -8.67 -7.64 -22.16
CA GLN A 48 -9.80 -6.76 -22.48
C GLN A 48 -10.45 -6.14 -21.23
N LEU A 49 -10.61 -6.92 -20.17
CA LEU A 49 -11.15 -6.45 -18.89
C LEU A 49 -10.17 -5.49 -18.20
N LEU A 50 -8.86 -5.77 -18.23
CA LEU A 50 -7.86 -4.85 -17.70
C LEU A 50 -7.92 -3.49 -18.40
N ALA A 51 -8.04 -3.47 -19.73
CA ALA A 51 -8.21 -2.22 -20.48
C ALA A 51 -9.49 -1.45 -20.12
N LEU A 52 -10.58 -2.15 -19.78
CA LEU A 52 -11.80 -1.51 -19.27
C LEU A 52 -11.60 -0.93 -17.86
N LEU A 53 -10.83 -1.61 -17.00
CA LEU A 53 -10.52 -1.15 -15.65
C LEU A 53 -9.57 0.05 -15.64
N ASP A 54 -8.69 0.18 -16.65
CA ASP A 54 -7.80 1.34 -16.79
C ASP A 54 -8.57 2.64 -17.12
N ASP A 55 -9.67 2.54 -17.88
CA ASP A 55 -10.57 3.65 -18.22
C ASP A 55 -11.92 3.56 -17.46
N LEU A 56 -11.91 3.10 -16.21
CA LEU A 56 -13.12 2.78 -15.43
C LEU A 56 -14.19 3.90 -15.41
N PRO A 57 -13.85 5.20 -15.23
CA PRO A 57 -14.84 6.27 -15.25
C PRO A 57 -15.62 6.36 -16.58
N ILE A 58 -14.94 6.19 -17.71
CA ILE A 58 -15.59 6.22 -19.04
C ILE A 58 -16.49 5.00 -19.21
N VAL A 59 -16.03 3.84 -18.74
CA VAL A 59 -16.78 2.57 -18.83
C VAL A 59 -18.05 2.62 -17.98
N LEU A 60 -17.96 3.05 -16.72
CA LEU A 60 -19.12 3.15 -15.83
C LEU A 60 -20.13 4.16 -16.36
N ASN A 61 -19.68 5.33 -16.80
CA ASN A 61 -20.58 6.33 -17.38
C ASN A 61 -21.21 5.86 -18.70
N SER A 62 -20.49 5.05 -19.49
CA SER A 62 -21.06 4.41 -20.68
C SER A 62 -22.17 3.42 -20.33
N ILE A 63 -21.96 2.57 -19.32
CA ILE A 63 -22.98 1.64 -18.84
C ILE A 63 -24.19 2.40 -18.32
N LEU A 64 -23.98 3.41 -17.45
CA LEU A 64 -25.05 4.23 -16.88
C LEU A 64 -25.87 4.95 -17.95
N PHE A 65 -25.22 5.52 -18.96
CA PHE A 65 -25.90 6.16 -20.09
C PHE A 65 -26.87 5.21 -20.80
N PHE A 66 -26.43 3.98 -21.09
CA PHE A 66 -27.30 3.00 -21.74
C PHE A 66 -28.39 2.46 -20.82
N VAL A 67 -28.13 2.28 -19.52
CA VAL A 67 -29.17 1.92 -18.54
C VAL A 67 -30.27 2.97 -18.57
N LEU A 68 -29.89 4.25 -18.50
CA LEU A 68 -30.84 5.36 -18.54
C LEU A 68 -31.62 5.38 -19.86
N LEU A 69 -30.94 5.21 -21.00
CA LEU A 69 -31.57 5.16 -22.32
C LEU A 69 -32.64 4.06 -22.42
N LEU A 70 -32.31 2.85 -21.97
CA LEU A 70 -33.23 1.71 -22.00
C LEU A 70 -34.38 1.87 -21.00
N GLN A 71 -34.14 2.45 -19.83
CA GLN A 71 -35.18 2.74 -18.84
C GLN A 71 -36.19 3.78 -19.35
N ILE A 72 -35.71 4.89 -19.92
CA ILE A 72 -36.57 5.93 -20.50
C ILE A 72 -37.36 5.37 -21.69
N THR A 73 -36.72 4.56 -22.53
CA THR A 73 -37.37 3.89 -23.66
C THR A 73 -38.47 2.95 -23.15
N SER A 74 -38.18 2.15 -22.13
CA SER A 74 -39.15 1.23 -21.53
C SER A 74 -40.33 1.98 -20.92
N ALA A 75 -40.08 3.06 -20.18
CA ALA A 75 -41.14 3.89 -19.59
C ALA A 75 -42.02 4.52 -20.67
N THR A 76 -41.41 5.06 -21.75
CA THR A 76 -42.14 5.70 -22.86
C THR A 76 -43.00 4.69 -23.61
N VAL A 77 -42.43 3.53 -23.97
CA VAL A 77 -43.16 2.46 -24.66
C VAL A 77 -44.25 1.87 -23.76
N GLY A 78 -43.95 1.65 -22.47
CA GLY A 78 -44.91 1.17 -21.48
C GLY A 78 -46.10 2.12 -21.31
N ALA A 79 -45.85 3.42 -21.21
CA ALA A 79 -46.90 4.44 -21.15
C ALA A 79 -47.75 4.46 -22.43
N TYR A 80 -47.13 4.36 -23.60
CA TYR A 80 -47.86 4.30 -24.87
C TYR A 80 -48.75 3.05 -24.96
N VAL A 81 -48.22 1.87 -24.62
CA VAL A 81 -48.98 0.61 -24.58
C VAL A 81 -50.13 0.68 -23.59
N ALA A 82 -49.91 1.26 -22.40
CA ALA A 82 -50.96 1.45 -21.40
C ALA A 82 -52.07 2.38 -21.90
N SER A 83 -51.72 3.48 -22.57
CA SER A 83 -52.67 4.42 -23.14
C SER A 83 -53.54 3.79 -24.23
N GLU A 84 -52.95 2.97 -25.10
CA GLU A 84 -53.67 2.29 -26.19
C GLU A 84 -54.63 1.21 -25.66
N LEU A 85 -54.23 0.47 -24.62
CA LEU A 85 -55.01 -0.66 -24.10
C LEU A 85 -56.08 -0.25 -23.09
N PHE A 86 -55.79 0.75 -22.25
CA PHE A 86 -56.60 1.06 -21.07
C PHE A 86 -56.95 2.57 -20.96
N GLY A 87 -56.55 3.37 -21.94
CA GLY A 87 -56.76 4.83 -21.95
C GLY A 87 -55.79 5.60 -21.07
N GLY A 88 -55.85 6.93 -21.15
CA GLY A 88 -54.86 7.82 -20.52
C GLY A 88 -54.79 7.74 -18.99
N VAL A 89 -55.88 7.34 -18.33
CA VAL A 89 -55.92 7.19 -16.85
C VAL A 89 -55.04 6.04 -16.37
N ALA A 90 -54.77 5.05 -17.23
CA ALA A 90 -53.93 3.91 -16.88
C ALA A 90 -52.42 4.21 -16.92
N ILE A 91 -52.00 5.31 -17.56
CA ILE A 91 -50.58 5.69 -17.70
C ILE A 91 -49.85 5.75 -16.34
N PRO A 92 -50.30 6.52 -15.33
CA PRO A 92 -49.58 6.59 -14.06
C PRO A 92 -49.49 5.24 -13.33
N ILE A 93 -50.56 4.45 -13.37
CA ILE A 93 -50.61 3.13 -12.72
C ILE A 93 -49.66 2.15 -13.42
N ALA A 94 -49.69 2.12 -14.75
CA ALA A 94 -48.81 1.27 -15.55
C ALA A 94 -47.34 1.69 -15.44
N SER A 95 -47.04 2.99 -15.44
CA SER A 95 -45.69 3.51 -15.23
C SER A 95 -45.15 3.11 -13.86
N PHE A 96 -45.94 3.28 -12.79
CA PHE A 96 -45.54 2.85 -11.45
C PHE A 96 -45.29 1.34 -11.37
N GLY A 97 -46.19 0.53 -11.92
CA GLY A 97 -46.03 -0.93 -12.00
C GLY A 97 -44.79 -1.35 -12.79
N LEU A 98 -44.55 -0.71 -13.93
CA LEU A 98 -43.37 -0.96 -14.75
C LEU A 98 -42.08 -0.57 -14.03
N THR A 99 -42.06 0.55 -13.31
CA THR A 99 -40.91 0.95 -12.48
C THR A 99 -40.60 -0.10 -11.42
N LEU A 100 -41.60 -0.63 -10.71
CA LEU A 100 -41.40 -1.70 -9.74
C LEU A 100 -40.86 -2.98 -10.39
N ILE A 101 -41.41 -3.37 -11.54
CA ILE A 101 -40.97 -4.55 -12.28
C ILE A 101 -39.52 -4.39 -12.76
N LEU A 102 -39.17 -3.24 -13.35
CA LEU A 102 -37.80 -2.95 -13.78
C LEU A 102 -36.84 -2.95 -12.60
N PHE A 103 -37.19 -2.25 -11.51
CA PHE A 103 -36.35 -2.18 -10.32
C PHE A 103 -36.07 -3.56 -9.73
N VAL A 104 -37.09 -4.41 -9.55
CA VAL A 104 -36.88 -5.74 -8.94
C VAL A 104 -36.13 -6.67 -9.89
N TYR A 105 -36.61 -6.81 -11.12
CA TYR A 105 -36.19 -7.91 -11.98
C TYR A 105 -35.11 -7.54 -12.98
N ALA A 106 -35.05 -6.29 -13.44
CA ALA A 106 -34.00 -5.83 -14.35
C ALA A 106 -32.83 -5.19 -13.61
N GLU A 107 -32.99 -4.82 -12.33
CA GLU A 107 -31.93 -4.14 -11.58
C GLU A 107 -31.53 -4.89 -10.31
N ALA A 108 -32.39 -4.98 -9.29
CA ALA A 108 -32.05 -5.53 -7.97
C ALA A 108 -31.60 -7.00 -8.03
N ILE A 109 -32.36 -7.86 -8.70
CA ILE A 109 -32.02 -9.29 -8.82
C ILE A 109 -30.70 -9.48 -9.60
N PRO A 110 -30.53 -8.92 -10.82
CA PRO A 110 -29.27 -9.04 -11.56
C PRO A 110 -28.05 -8.49 -10.82
N LYS A 111 -28.17 -7.32 -10.16
CA LYS A 111 -27.10 -6.76 -9.32
C LYS A 111 -26.74 -7.70 -8.18
N THR A 112 -27.72 -8.28 -7.50
CA THR A 112 -27.48 -9.25 -6.42
C THR A 112 -26.76 -10.51 -6.91
N LEU A 113 -27.09 -11.00 -8.10
CA LEU A 113 -26.41 -12.14 -8.71
C LEU A 113 -24.96 -11.83 -9.07
N ALA A 114 -24.69 -10.61 -9.56
CA ALA A 114 -23.34 -10.16 -9.89
C ALA A 114 -22.41 -10.09 -8.67
N VAL A 115 -22.93 -9.78 -7.48
CA VAL A 115 -22.14 -9.76 -6.24
C VAL A 115 -21.57 -11.14 -5.86
N ARG A 116 -22.25 -12.23 -6.24
CA ARG A 116 -21.85 -13.59 -5.84
C ARG A 116 -20.57 -14.07 -6.51
N ASP A 117 -20.36 -13.72 -7.78
CA ASP A 117 -19.16 -14.07 -8.54
C ASP A 117 -18.81 -12.93 -9.51
N PRO A 118 -18.28 -11.80 -8.98
CA PRO A 118 -18.00 -10.62 -9.79
C PRO A 118 -16.95 -10.91 -10.86
N HIS A 119 -15.95 -11.75 -10.54
CA HIS A 119 -14.86 -12.07 -11.44
C HIS A 119 -15.34 -12.79 -12.70
N LYS A 120 -16.10 -13.89 -12.55
CA LYS A 120 -16.62 -14.65 -13.68
C LYS A 120 -17.63 -13.85 -14.50
N MET A 121 -18.47 -13.05 -13.83
CA MET A 121 -19.44 -12.21 -14.53
C MET A 121 -18.75 -11.08 -15.30
N ALA A 122 -17.74 -10.43 -14.73
CA ALA A 122 -16.96 -9.37 -15.38
C ALA A 122 -16.31 -9.88 -16.66
N LEU A 123 -15.67 -11.05 -16.64
CA LEU A 123 -15.09 -11.65 -17.84
C LEU A 123 -16.15 -11.94 -18.91
N ARG A 124 -17.33 -12.44 -18.52
CA ARG A 124 -18.42 -12.75 -19.47
C ARG A 124 -18.98 -11.51 -20.17
N VAL A 125 -19.17 -10.42 -19.42
CA VAL A 125 -19.77 -9.17 -19.95
C VAL A 125 -18.74 -8.27 -20.64
N THR A 126 -17.44 -8.49 -20.41
CA THR A 126 -16.32 -7.73 -21.00
C THR A 126 -16.49 -7.42 -22.49
N PRO A 127 -16.67 -8.39 -23.41
CA PRO A 127 -16.74 -8.09 -24.85
C PRO A 127 -17.94 -7.21 -25.20
N PHE A 128 -19.06 -7.37 -24.50
CA PHE A 128 -20.25 -6.54 -24.69
C PHE A 128 -19.99 -5.10 -24.22
N VAL A 129 -19.41 -4.93 -23.02
CA VAL A 129 -19.09 -3.62 -22.45
C VAL A 129 -18.03 -2.88 -23.27
N GLN A 130 -17.09 -3.59 -23.89
CA GLN A 130 -16.11 -2.98 -24.79
C GLN A 130 -16.76 -2.32 -26.00
N ILE A 131 -17.66 -3.03 -26.68
CA ILE A 131 -18.40 -2.48 -27.82
C ILE A 131 -19.23 -1.28 -27.37
N LEU A 132 -19.93 -1.43 -26.24
CA LEU A 132 -20.75 -0.38 -25.65
C LEU A 132 -19.93 0.89 -25.41
N SER A 133 -18.83 0.74 -24.67
CA SER A 133 -17.95 1.84 -24.28
C SER A 133 -17.29 2.49 -25.49
N ALA A 134 -16.90 1.72 -26.51
CA ALA A 134 -16.34 2.27 -27.75
C ALA A 134 -17.35 3.16 -28.50
N VAL A 135 -18.62 2.76 -28.53
CA VAL A 135 -19.69 3.53 -29.19
C VAL A 135 -20.03 4.81 -28.41
N THR A 136 -20.11 4.74 -27.08
CA THR A 136 -20.45 5.91 -26.25
C THR A 136 -19.27 6.79 -25.89
N ARG A 137 -18.03 6.34 -26.10
CA ARG A 137 -16.81 7.10 -25.77
C ARG A 137 -16.87 8.57 -26.23
N PRO A 138 -17.19 8.91 -27.49
CA PRO A 138 -17.20 10.32 -27.90
C PRO A 138 -18.25 11.15 -27.17
N ILE A 139 -19.41 10.56 -26.86
CA ILE A 139 -20.51 11.25 -26.17
C ILE A 139 -20.14 11.45 -24.70
N VAL A 140 -19.74 10.37 -24.02
CA VAL A 140 -19.39 10.38 -22.59
C VAL A 140 -18.17 11.26 -22.35
N ALA A 141 -17.13 11.20 -23.19
CA ALA A 141 -15.96 12.05 -23.05
C ALA A 141 -16.30 13.54 -23.20
N SER A 142 -17.21 13.89 -24.11
CA SER A 142 -17.66 15.29 -24.23
C SER A 142 -18.50 15.73 -23.03
N LEU A 143 -19.36 14.87 -22.50
CA LEU A 143 -20.15 15.18 -21.29
C LEU A 143 -19.26 15.33 -20.05
N LEU A 144 -18.25 14.48 -19.90
CA LEU A 144 -17.29 14.57 -18.80
C LEU A 144 -16.46 15.84 -18.87
N ARG A 145 -15.99 16.26 -20.05
CA ARG A 145 -15.31 17.56 -20.20
C ARG A 145 -16.19 18.74 -19.76
N LEU A 146 -17.49 18.68 -19.98
CA LEU A 146 -18.44 19.71 -19.51
C LEU A 146 -18.66 19.67 -18.00
N ALA A 147 -18.55 18.48 -17.38
CA ALA A 147 -18.61 18.32 -15.93
C ALA A 147 -17.32 18.80 -15.26
N ASP A 148 -16.16 18.48 -15.83
CA ASP A 148 -14.83 18.92 -15.34
C ASP A 148 -14.66 20.43 -15.40
N LEU A 149 -15.30 21.10 -16.38
CA LEU A 149 -15.37 22.56 -16.47
C LEU A 149 -16.19 23.19 -15.32
N GLN A 150 -17.09 22.44 -14.70
CA GLN A 150 -17.96 22.89 -13.60
C GLN A 150 -17.45 22.46 -12.23
N SER A 151 -16.61 21.43 -12.16
CA SER A 151 -15.94 20.95 -10.95
C SER A 151 -14.49 20.57 -11.27
N PRO A 152 -13.56 21.55 -11.26
CA PRO A 152 -12.15 21.27 -11.48
C PRO A 152 -11.59 20.64 -10.20
N GLY A 153 -11.28 19.34 -10.20
CA GLY A 153 -10.53 18.78 -9.06
C GLY A 153 -10.37 17.27 -8.98
N GLU A 154 -11.32 16.45 -9.39
CA GLU A 154 -11.31 15.03 -9.00
C GLU A 154 -11.41 14.08 -10.19
N GLY A 155 -10.46 14.19 -11.11
CA GLY A 155 -10.10 13.04 -11.92
C GLY A 155 -9.46 12.03 -10.98
N ALA A 156 -10.16 10.94 -10.67
CA ALA A 156 -9.70 9.83 -9.83
C ALA A 156 -8.37 9.26 -10.36
N THR A 157 -7.25 9.89 -10.02
CA THR A 157 -5.92 9.35 -10.18
C THR A 157 -5.75 8.31 -9.09
N LEU A 158 -6.14 7.07 -9.38
CA LEU A 158 -5.81 5.85 -8.65
C LEU A 158 -4.29 5.57 -8.57
N GLY A 159 -3.43 6.59 -8.66
CA GLY A 159 -2.02 6.44 -9.04
C GLY A 159 -1.01 7.23 -8.24
N VAL A 160 -1.41 8.07 -7.28
CA VAL A 160 -0.46 8.76 -6.40
C VAL A 160 -1.00 8.63 -4.98
N PHE A 161 -0.60 7.57 -4.29
CA PHE A 161 -0.86 7.45 -2.87
C PHE A 161 0.16 8.29 -2.11
N THR A 162 -0.29 9.09 -1.14
CA THR A 162 0.64 9.72 -0.20
C THR A 162 1.19 8.69 0.77
N GLN A 163 2.28 9.03 1.47
CA GLN A 163 2.85 8.18 2.53
C GLN A 163 1.79 7.85 3.60
N GLU A 164 0.99 8.84 4.01
CA GLU A 164 -0.06 8.68 4.99
C GLU A 164 -1.17 7.73 4.51
N GLU A 165 -1.52 7.77 3.22
CA GLU A 165 -2.51 6.87 2.63
C GLU A 165 -2.00 5.42 2.60
N ILE A 166 -0.71 5.20 2.32
CA ILE A 166 -0.10 3.86 2.35
C ILE A 166 -0.10 3.30 3.77
N ILE A 167 0.29 4.11 4.75
CA ILE A 167 0.30 3.71 6.17
C ILE A 167 -1.13 3.41 6.65
N SER A 168 -2.10 4.26 6.30
CA SER A 168 -3.52 4.05 6.64
C SER A 168 -4.04 2.75 6.03
N ALA A 169 -3.74 2.50 4.76
CA ALA A 169 -4.15 1.27 4.08
C ALA A 169 -3.54 0.00 4.71
N ALA A 170 -2.28 0.08 5.18
CA ALA A 170 -1.64 -1.02 5.90
C ALA A 170 -2.34 -1.29 7.25
N HIS A 171 -2.64 -0.26 8.04
CA HIS A 171 -3.38 -0.42 9.30
C HIS A 171 -4.80 -0.97 9.07
N GLU A 172 -5.53 -0.47 8.08
CA GLU A 172 -6.85 -0.99 7.71
C GLU A 172 -6.78 -2.48 7.33
N ALA A 173 -5.76 -2.89 6.56
CA ALA A 173 -5.54 -4.27 6.19
C ALA A 173 -5.25 -5.17 7.41
N ALA A 174 -4.53 -4.66 8.41
CA ALA A 174 -4.28 -5.37 9.66
C ALA A 174 -5.55 -5.52 10.52
N GLU A 175 -6.40 -4.49 10.58
CA GLU A 175 -7.67 -4.54 11.32
C GLU A 175 -8.62 -5.62 10.79
N VAL A 176 -8.65 -5.83 9.47
CA VAL A 176 -9.46 -6.86 8.83
C VAL A 176 -8.75 -8.23 8.73
N GLY A 177 -7.56 -8.36 9.33
CA GLY A 177 -6.79 -9.61 9.39
C GLY A 177 -6.24 -10.09 8.05
N GLN A 178 -5.97 -9.17 7.12
CA GLN A 178 -5.31 -9.51 5.84
C GLN A 178 -3.77 -9.53 5.96
N ILE A 179 -3.22 -8.79 6.93
CA ILE A 179 -1.81 -8.79 7.32
C ILE A 179 -1.71 -8.75 8.85
N ASP A 180 -0.54 -9.08 9.39
CA ASP A 180 -0.29 -8.96 10.83
C ASP A 180 -0.10 -7.47 11.23
N ARG A 181 -0.38 -7.14 12.50
CA ARG A 181 -0.18 -5.77 12.99
C ARG A 181 1.28 -5.34 12.93
N ASP A 182 2.18 -6.27 13.22
CA ASP A 182 3.63 -6.03 13.18
C ASP A 182 4.08 -5.67 11.75
N ASP A 183 3.51 -6.32 10.73
CA ASP A 183 3.80 -5.99 9.32
C ASP A 183 3.36 -4.55 8.98
N ALA A 184 2.21 -4.11 9.50
CA ALA A 184 1.73 -2.76 9.26
C ALA A 184 2.60 -1.71 9.98
N GLU A 185 3.06 -2.01 11.19
CA GLU A 185 4.02 -1.16 11.92
C GLU A 185 5.37 -1.09 11.20
N LEU A 186 5.87 -2.19 10.64
CA LEU A 186 7.10 -2.19 9.84
C LEU A 186 6.98 -1.27 8.62
N VAL A 187 5.83 -1.24 7.95
CA VAL A 187 5.59 -0.31 6.84
C VAL A 187 5.69 1.14 7.34
N ALA A 188 5.02 1.48 8.43
CA ALA A 188 5.08 2.83 8.99
C ALA A 188 6.51 3.24 9.38
N ARG A 189 7.22 2.39 10.13
CA ARG A 189 8.62 2.63 10.53
C ARG A 189 9.57 2.76 9.35
N SER A 190 9.35 2.02 8.26
CA SER A 190 10.20 2.11 7.07
C SER A 190 10.18 3.49 6.42
N PHE A 191 9.03 4.18 6.48
CA PHE A 191 8.91 5.54 5.98
C PHE A 191 9.55 6.53 6.96
N GLU A 192 9.24 6.43 8.25
CA GLU A 192 9.85 7.29 9.28
C GLU A 192 11.38 7.17 9.29
N PHE A 193 11.92 5.96 9.13
CA PHE A 193 13.36 5.72 9.09
C PHE A 193 14.09 6.50 7.99
N ASN A 194 13.46 6.74 6.85
CA ASN A 194 14.08 7.52 5.77
C ASN A 194 14.25 8.99 6.14
N ASP A 195 13.38 9.50 7.01
CA ASP A 195 13.36 10.91 7.41
C ASP A 195 14.17 11.18 8.69
N ARG A 196 14.55 10.12 9.41
CA ARG A 196 15.29 10.25 10.68
C ARG A 196 16.77 10.50 10.50
N GLU A 197 17.29 11.34 11.37
CA GLU A 197 18.70 11.72 11.43
C GLU A 197 19.45 10.92 12.50
N VAL A 198 20.78 10.86 12.37
CA VAL A 198 21.67 10.17 13.33
C VAL A 198 21.60 10.78 14.74
N ASP A 199 21.31 12.07 14.86
CA ASP A 199 21.26 12.77 16.15
C ASP A 199 20.13 12.27 17.06
N GLU A 200 19.05 11.74 16.49
CA GLU A 200 17.91 11.18 17.19
C GLU A 200 18.20 9.83 17.86
N VAL A 201 19.20 9.09 17.34
CA VAL A 201 19.46 7.69 17.72
C VAL A 201 20.84 7.49 18.34
N MET A 202 21.78 8.42 18.11
CA MET A 202 23.15 8.27 18.58
C MET A 202 23.24 8.18 20.11
N VAL A 203 24.22 7.40 20.59
CA VAL A 203 24.65 7.43 21.99
C VAL A 203 25.37 8.76 22.22
N PRO A 204 24.85 9.66 23.09
CA PRO A 204 25.44 10.98 23.28
C PRO A 204 26.84 10.89 23.90
N ARG A 205 27.72 11.86 23.58
CA ARG A 205 29.11 11.97 24.07
C ARG A 205 29.29 11.59 25.55
N ARG A 206 28.41 12.09 26.42
CA ARG A 206 28.47 11.89 27.89
C ARG A 206 28.28 10.44 28.34
N SER A 207 27.66 9.62 27.49
CA SER A 207 27.32 8.23 27.76
C SER A 207 28.30 7.26 27.10
N ILE A 208 29.31 7.77 26.37
CA ILE A 208 30.30 6.94 25.69
C ILE A 208 31.27 6.37 26.73
N VAL A 209 31.30 5.05 26.83
CA VAL A 209 32.39 4.32 27.48
C VAL A 209 33.53 4.17 26.46
N HIS A 210 34.76 4.46 26.86
CA HIS A 210 35.93 4.45 25.97
C HIS A 210 37.16 3.82 26.63
N ILE A 211 38.16 3.47 25.83
CA ILE A 211 39.45 2.93 26.27
C ILE A 211 40.60 3.83 25.78
N GLU A 212 41.59 4.09 26.62
CA GLU A 212 42.82 4.79 26.21
C GLU A 212 43.71 3.90 25.34
N ALA A 213 44.30 4.45 24.27
CA ALA A 213 45.09 3.69 23.29
C ALA A 213 46.37 3.08 23.88
N ASP A 214 46.90 3.63 24.95
CA ASP A 214 48.08 3.17 25.69
C ASP A 214 47.74 2.37 26.96
N ALA A 215 46.45 2.10 27.21
CA ALA A 215 46.03 1.30 28.36
C ALA A 215 46.57 -0.15 28.26
N PRO A 216 46.93 -0.77 29.40
CA PRO A 216 47.18 -2.21 29.46
C PRO A 216 45.95 -3.00 28.97
N ILE A 217 46.17 -4.05 28.17
CA ILE A 217 45.07 -4.87 27.62
C ILE A 217 44.17 -5.43 28.72
N GLU A 218 44.71 -5.85 29.86
CA GLU A 218 43.93 -6.36 31.00
C GLU A 218 42.94 -5.31 31.53
N GLN A 219 43.36 -4.05 31.61
CA GLN A 219 42.50 -2.94 32.05
C GLN A 219 41.44 -2.63 31.00
N ALA A 220 41.82 -2.58 29.72
CA ALA A 220 40.91 -2.39 28.60
C ALA A 220 39.83 -3.50 28.54
N LEU A 221 40.24 -4.75 28.74
CA LEU A 221 39.36 -5.91 28.79
C LEU A 221 38.40 -5.82 29.99
N ALA A 222 38.90 -5.47 31.17
CA ALA A 222 38.06 -5.28 32.36
C ALA A 222 37.00 -4.20 32.15
N THR A 223 37.36 -3.07 31.53
CA THR A 223 36.42 -2.00 31.16
C THR A 223 35.37 -2.49 30.17
N ALA A 224 35.77 -3.22 29.13
CA ALA A 224 34.86 -3.77 28.13
C ALA A 224 33.85 -4.77 28.73
N ILE A 225 34.31 -5.64 29.62
CA ILE A 225 33.44 -6.60 30.32
C ILE A 225 32.49 -5.88 31.27
N ALA A 226 32.98 -4.92 32.05
CA ALA A 226 32.16 -4.17 33.01
C ALA A 226 31.06 -3.35 32.31
N ALA A 227 31.36 -2.80 31.12
CA ALA A 227 30.39 -2.07 30.32
C ALA A 227 29.41 -2.97 29.56
N GLY A 228 29.72 -4.27 29.40
CA GLY A 228 28.87 -5.22 28.66
C GLY A 228 28.84 -4.99 27.14
N HIS A 229 29.77 -4.21 26.59
CA HIS A 229 29.77 -3.85 25.17
C HIS A 229 30.74 -4.71 24.35
N ARG A 230 30.32 -5.08 23.14
CA ARG A 230 31.13 -5.89 22.20
C ARG A 230 32.23 -5.10 21.49
N ARG A 231 32.05 -3.79 21.39
CA ARG A 231 33.00 -2.83 20.81
C ARG A 231 33.06 -1.60 21.70
N LEU A 232 34.25 -1.04 21.84
CA LEU A 232 34.45 0.24 22.52
C LEU A 232 35.32 1.15 21.65
N PRO A 233 35.04 2.45 21.62
CA PRO A 233 35.91 3.43 20.99
C PRO A 233 37.24 3.52 21.75
N VAL A 234 38.32 3.69 20.99
CA VAL A 234 39.67 3.90 21.50
C VAL A 234 40.06 5.36 21.30
N ILE A 235 40.50 6.01 22.36
CA ILE A 235 40.86 7.43 22.39
C ILE A 235 42.36 7.62 22.59
N ASP A 236 42.87 8.78 22.18
CA ASP A 236 44.25 9.22 22.44
C ASP A 236 44.20 10.47 23.33
N GLY A 237 44.03 10.27 24.64
CA GLY A 237 44.02 11.32 25.66
C GLY A 237 42.75 12.16 25.79
N ASP A 238 42.02 12.43 24.70
CA ASP A 238 40.73 13.13 24.71
C ASP A 238 39.68 12.40 23.87
N ILE A 239 38.41 12.45 24.29
CA ILE A 239 37.26 11.87 23.59
C ILE A 239 37.02 12.49 22.20
N ASP A 240 37.57 13.66 21.90
CA ASP A 240 37.58 14.23 20.55
C ASP A 240 38.60 13.53 19.62
N GLN A 241 39.58 12.85 20.20
CA GLN A 241 40.65 12.11 19.52
C GLN A 241 40.38 10.59 19.49
N ILE A 242 39.22 10.20 18.94
CA ILE A 242 38.92 8.78 18.68
C ILE A 242 39.77 8.28 17.50
N VAL A 243 40.67 7.33 17.79
CA VAL A 243 41.56 6.70 16.80
C VAL A 243 40.93 5.48 16.12
N GLY A 244 39.87 4.91 16.70
CA GLY A 244 39.10 3.81 16.14
C GLY A 244 38.26 3.10 17.18
N ALA A 245 37.98 1.82 16.96
CA ALA A 245 37.30 0.96 17.93
C ALA A 245 38.00 -0.40 18.06
N VAL A 246 37.93 -0.97 19.25
CA VAL A 246 38.45 -2.31 19.57
C VAL A 246 37.30 -3.26 19.89
N ARG A 247 37.41 -4.52 19.48
CA ARG A 247 36.42 -5.56 19.79
C ARG A 247 36.79 -6.27 21.09
N LEU A 248 35.79 -6.59 21.92
CA LEU A 248 35.96 -7.35 23.14
C LEU A 248 36.71 -8.67 22.91
N ARG A 249 36.41 -9.37 21.81
CA ARG A 249 37.06 -10.63 21.45
C ARG A 249 38.57 -10.49 21.21
N ASP A 250 38.98 -9.36 20.64
CA ASP A 250 40.38 -9.11 20.29
C ASP A 250 41.17 -8.73 21.56
N LEU A 251 40.52 -8.05 22.53
CA LEU A 251 41.06 -7.82 23.88
C LEU A 251 41.15 -9.09 24.72
N ALA A 252 40.22 -10.04 24.54
CA ALA A 252 40.16 -11.29 25.30
C ALA A 252 41.22 -12.31 24.87
N ALA A 253 41.64 -12.25 23.60
CA ALA A 253 42.67 -13.11 23.03
C ALA A 253 43.63 -12.29 22.15
N PRO A 254 44.46 -11.42 22.75
CA PRO A 254 45.35 -10.55 22.01
C PRO A 254 46.52 -11.36 21.42
N ASP A 255 46.93 -11.00 20.22
CA ASP A 255 48.15 -11.53 19.61
C ASP A 255 49.39 -11.09 20.43
N PRO A 256 50.39 -11.98 20.66
CA PRO A 256 51.52 -11.68 21.52
C PRO A 256 52.27 -10.40 21.12
N GLY A 257 52.44 -9.47 22.08
CA GLY A 257 53.20 -8.24 21.89
C GLY A 257 52.40 -7.05 21.34
N HIS A 258 51.12 -7.24 20.99
CA HIS A 258 50.24 -6.14 20.62
C HIS A 258 49.67 -5.44 21.85
N GLY A 259 49.53 -4.11 21.78
CA GLY A 259 48.76 -3.30 22.72
C GLY A 259 47.38 -2.94 22.17
N VAL A 260 46.60 -2.15 22.92
CA VAL A 260 45.25 -1.71 22.51
C VAL A 260 45.29 -0.96 21.18
N ARG A 261 46.28 -0.08 20.97
CA ARG A 261 46.45 0.67 19.73
C ARG A 261 46.60 -0.23 18.50
N ASP A 262 47.26 -1.37 18.63
CA ASP A 262 47.48 -2.31 17.51
C ASP A 262 46.21 -3.11 17.17
N LEU A 263 45.36 -3.35 18.17
CA LEU A 263 44.07 -4.03 18.02
C LEU A 263 42.96 -3.08 17.54
N THR A 264 43.26 -1.78 17.42
CA THR A 264 42.29 -0.76 17.04
C THR A 264 42.00 -0.84 15.55
N THR A 265 40.71 -0.88 15.20
CA THR A 265 40.24 -0.88 13.82
C THR A 265 39.61 0.46 13.45
N PRO A 266 39.77 0.94 12.20
CA PRO A 266 39.12 2.16 11.73
C PRO A 266 37.59 2.10 11.85
N VAL A 267 36.98 3.24 12.15
CA VAL A 267 35.53 3.42 12.29
C VAL A 267 35.02 4.37 11.21
N LEU A 268 33.71 4.32 10.92
CA LEU A 268 33.09 5.34 10.09
C LEU A 268 32.93 6.65 10.85
N THR A 269 32.78 7.74 10.11
CA THR A 269 32.44 9.06 10.68
C THR A 269 31.24 9.65 9.95
N CYS A 270 30.29 10.21 10.69
CA CYS A 270 29.11 10.89 10.15
C CYS A 270 28.82 12.21 10.89
N SER A 271 27.96 13.04 10.32
CA SER A 271 27.40 14.22 11.00
C SER A 271 26.12 13.83 11.76
N PRO A 272 25.69 14.62 12.76
CA PRO A 272 24.41 14.43 13.43
C PRO A 272 23.24 14.43 12.44
N SER A 273 23.29 15.28 11.43
CA SER A 273 22.27 15.43 10.37
C SER A 273 22.35 14.40 9.24
N THR A 274 23.22 13.40 9.34
CA THR A 274 23.25 12.34 8.33
C THR A 274 21.97 11.51 8.45
N ALA A 275 21.27 11.27 7.35
CA ALA A 275 20.11 10.39 7.34
C ALA A 275 20.49 8.94 7.74
N LEU A 276 19.64 8.26 8.50
CA LEU A 276 19.91 6.89 8.94
C LEU A 276 20.04 5.91 7.76
N SER A 277 19.24 6.10 6.70
CA SER A 277 19.29 5.33 5.46
C SER A 277 20.65 5.42 4.76
N ASP A 278 21.21 6.63 4.67
CA ASP A 278 22.54 6.87 4.11
C ASP A 278 23.64 6.24 4.99
N LEU A 279 23.53 6.38 6.31
CA LEU A 279 24.49 5.77 7.22
C LEU A 279 24.46 4.24 7.12
N LEU A 280 23.28 3.62 7.07
CA LEU A 280 23.11 2.18 6.92
C LEU A 280 23.76 1.69 5.61
N GLY A 281 23.53 2.39 4.50
CA GLY A 281 24.16 2.07 3.22
C GLY A 281 25.69 2.15 3.26
N ARG A 282 26.24 3.16 3.95
CA ARG A 282 27.70 3.30 4.16
C ARG A 282 28.27 2.19 5.05
N MET A 283 27.56 1.81 6.11
CA MET A 283 27.92 0.69 6.99
C MET A 283 27.95 -0.63 6.22
N GLN A 284 26.93 -0.91 5.39
CA GLN A 284 26.85 -2.10 4.55
C GLN A 284 27.98 -2.15 3.51
N THR A 285 28.26 -1.02 2.85
CA THR A 285 29.29 -0.95 1.79
C THR A 285 30.71 -1.11 2.35
N SER A 286 30.98 -0.51 3.50
CA SER A 286 32.31 -0.56 4.13
C SER A 286 32.55 -1.84 4.95
N GLY A 287 31.48 -2.52 5.38
CA GLY A 287 31.56 -3.60 6.37
C GLY A 287 31.85 -3.12 7.80
N THR A 288 31.82 -1.80 8.03
CA THR A 288 32.10 -1.17 9.32
C THR A 288 30.80 -0.73 9.97
N PHE A 289 30.38 -1.48 10.99
CA PHE A 289 29.09 -1.33 11.68
C PHE A 289 29.14 -0.46 12.94
N PHE A 290 30.10 0.46 12.98
CA PHE A 290 30.35 1.34 14.13
C PHE A 290 30.81 2.70 13.60
N ALA A 291 30.08 3.75 13.94
CA ALA A 291 30.35 5.10 13.46
C ALA A 291 30.47 6.08 14.62
N ILE A 292 31.41 7.01 14.48
CA ILE A 292 31.55 8.16 15.37
C ILE A 292 30.84 9.35 14.75
N VAL A 293 29.98 9.98 15.54
CA VAL A 293 29.24 11.17 15.13
C VAL A 293 30.09 12.39 15.51
N ARG A 294 30.45 13.20 14.52
CA ARG A 294 31.23 14.42 14.70
C ARG A 294 30.37 15.64 14.37
N SER A 295 30.36 16.61 15.28
CA SER A 295 29.74 17.92 15.05
C SER A 295 30.52 18.74 14.01
N ASP A 296 29.93 19.85 13.57
CA ASP A 296 30.53 20.76 12.59
C ASP A 296 31.85 21.40 13.07
N THR A 297 32.06 21.45 14.38
CA THR A 297 33.31 21.94 15.00
C THR A 297 34.41 20.87 15.04
N GLY A 298 34.12 19.64 14.61
CA GLY A 298 35.02 18.49 14.63
C GLY A 298 34.99 17.69 15.95
N GLN A 299 34.28 18.19 16.97
CA GLN A 299 34.13 17.51 18.25
C GLN A 299 33.23 16.28 18.14
N THR A 300 33.52 15.25 18.93
CA THR A 300 32.69 14.05 19.07
C THR A 300 31.35 14.42 19.70
N ALA A 301 30.27 14.26 18.94
CA ALA A 301 28.89 14.43 19.38
C ALA A 301 28.32 13.16 20.00
N GLY A 302 28.71 12.01 19.46
CA GLY A 302 28.18 10.71 19.86
C GLY A 302 28.82 9.54 19.10
N LEU A 303 28.23 8.36 19.25
CA LEU A 303 28.51 7.19 18.41
C LEU A 303 27.20 6.48 18.07
N VAL A 304 27.22 5.70 17.00
CA VAL A 304 26.05 4.93 16.57
C VAL A 304 26.52 3.58 15.98
N THR A 305 25.79 2.52 16.28
CA THR A 305 26.07 1.16 15.81
C THR A 305 25.04 0.72 14.77
N ILE A 306 25.31 -0.37 14.03
CA ILE A 306 24.30 -0.92 13.13
C ILE A 306 23.09 -1.42 13.90
N GLU A 307 23.29 -1.94 15.11
CA GLU A 307 22.23 -2.43 15.96
C GLU A 307 21.24 -1.31 16.30
N ASP A 308 21.74 -0.11 16.62
CA ASP A 308 20.91 1.08 16.87
C ASP A 308 20.13 1.49 15.61
N VAL A 309 20.79 1.53 14.45
CA VAL A 309 20.16 1.92 13.18
C VAL A 309 19.08 0.92 12.75
N VAL A 310 19.32 -0.38 12.91
CA VAL A 310 18.38 -1.44 12.54
C VAL A 310 17.21 -1.53 13.52
N ALA A 311 17.44 -1.24 14.80
CA ALA A 311 16.37 -1.19 15.80
C ALA A 311 15.29 -0.18 15.42
N GLU A 312 15.64 0.92 14.75
CA GLU A 312 14.65 1.91 14.30
C GLU A 312 13.80 1.44 13.12
N LEU A 313 14.32 0.51 12.29
CA LEU A 313 13.54 -0.11 11.23
C LEU A 313 12.62 -1.20 11.74
N VAL A 314 13.13 -2.06 12.63
CA VAL A 314 12.47 -3.31 13.02
C VAL A 314 11.65 -3.14 14.31
N GLY A 315 11.98 -2.14 15.14
CA GLY A 315 11.52 -2.03 16.53
C GLY A 315 12.38 -2.84 17.49
N GLU A 316 12.15 -2.66 18.80
CA GLU A 316 12.81 -3.45 19.83
C GLU A 316 12.47 -4.93 19.63
N ILE A 317 13.49 -5.75 19.38
CA ILE A 317 13.35 -7.20 19.35
C ILE A 317 13.14 -7.64 20.80
N THR A 318 11.87 -7.69 21.22
CA THR A 318 11.52 -8.39 22.45
C THR A 318 11.70 -9.87 22.13
N VAL A 319 12.82 -10.44 22.58
CA VAL A 319 12.98 -11.90 22.55
C VAL A 319 11.95 -12.43 23.53
N ASP A 320 10.78 -12.83 23.02
CA ASP A 320 9.77 -13.52 23.81
C ASP A 320 10.44 -14.72 24.49
N GLU A 321 10.56 -14.63 25.81
CA GLU A 321 10.98 -15.75 26.64
C GLU A 321 9.92 -16.85 26.45
N PRO A 322 10.30 -18.09 26.05
CA PRO A 322 9.34 -19.13 25.75
C PRO A 322 8.48 -19.40 27.00
N PRO A 323 7.16 -19.60 26.86
CA PRO A 323 6.26 -19.70 27.99
C PRO A 323 6.56 -20.96 28.80
N GLY A 324 7.14 -20.76 29.99
CA GLY A 324 7.01 -21.62 31.15
C GLY A 324 7.67 -23.00 31.08
N ALA A 325 8.94 -23.08 31.43
CA ALA A 325 9.37 -24.18 32.29
C ALA A 325 8.75 -23.95 33.68
N GLY A 326 7.55 -24.51 33.90
CA GLY A 326 6.94 -24.52 35.23
C GLY A 326 7.88 -25.17 36.26
N PRO A 327 7.84 -24.77 37.53
CA PRO A 327 8.69 -25.36 38.55
C PRO A 327 8.28 -26.82 38.74
N GLY A 328 9.14 -27.74 38.30
CA GLY A 328 9.01 -29.16 38.57
C GLY A 328 9.11 -29.40 40.07
N THR A 329 8.01 -29.87 40.65
CA THR A 329 7.96 -30.61 41.92
C THR A 329 8.79 -31.89 41.84
#